data_AF-A0A352R7X0-F1
#
_entry.id   AF-A0A352R7X0-F1
#
_cell.length_a   1.000
_cell.length_b   1.000
_cell.length_c   1.000
_cell.angle_alpha   90.00
_cell.angle_beta   90.00
_cell.angle_gamma   90.00
#
_symmetry.space_group_name_H-M   'P 1'
#
loop_
_entity.id
_entity.type
_entity.pdbx_description
1 polymer ?
#
loop_
_entity_poly.entity_id
_entity_poly.type
_entity_poly.pdbx_seq_one_letter_code
_entity_poly.pdbx_strand_id
1 'polypeptide(L)'
;MKELESILTDLTYVESMFGDSKNFHGTYTFDKQKSFTDIFLEAKNKEISNEQLELLKSYIENFVTKHEEIKNVFKRNLSGMENKMNEILSNILYEVIYIPNHNNRYNFVVIASSFHKFLFFKKNITFRIEYRNGVISSSKKTNNGLEEN
;
A
#
# COMPACT_ATOMS: atom_id res chain seq x y z
N MET A 1 21.71 4.37 -9.87
CA MET A 1 21.55 5.01 -8.54
C MET A 1 21.00 6.42 -8.72
N LYS A 2 19.73 6.50 -9.14
CA LYS A 2 18.98 7.73 -9.37
C LYS A 2 17.60 7.65 -8.68
N GLU A 3 17.49 6.82 -7.64
CA GLU A 3 16.23 6.14 -7.30
C GLU A 3 15.64 6.44 -5.91
N LEU A 4 16.38 6.99 -4.95
CA LEU A 4 15.83 7.33 -3.62
C LEU A 4 15.84 8.84 -3.35
N GLU A 5 16.94 9.51 -3.71
CA GLU A 5 17.08 10.96 -3.57
C GLU A 5 16.03 11.72 -4.39
N SER A 6 15.68 11.22 -5.58
CA SER A 6 14.60 11.79 -6.40
C SER A 6 13.22 11.63 -5.73
N ILE A 7 12.97 10.48 -5.10
CA ILE A 7 11.73 10.26 -4.35
C ILE A 7 11.63 11.26 -3.22
N LEU A 8 12.73 11.45 -2.48
CA LEU A 8 12.78 12.37 -1.36
C LEU A 8 12.59 13.83 -1.76
N THR A 9 13.10 14.24 -2.92
CA THR A 9 12.86 15.60 -3.44
C THR A 9 11.42 15.84 -3.83
N ASP A 10 10.67 14.78 -4.17
CA ASP A 10 9.26 14.89 -4.57
C ASP A 10 8.31 14.77 -3.37
N LEU A 11 8.81 14.38 -2.20
CA LEU A 11 8.01 14.34 -0.97
C LEU A 11 7.73 15.74 -0.44
N THR A 12 6.46 16.05 -0.26
CA THR A 12 5.98 17.29 0.35
C THR A 12 5.58 17.05 1.79
N TYR A 13 5.99 17.94 2.70
CA TYR A 13 5.51 17.91 4.07
C TYR A 13 4.05 18.38 4.15
N VAL A 14 3.19 17.57 4.76
CA VAL A 14 1.76 17.81 4.91
C VAL A 14 1.38 17.63 6.38
N GLU A 15 0.70 18.62 6.93
CA GLU A 15 0.03 18.53 8.23
C GLU A 15 -1.47 18.34 7.99
N SER A 16 -2.06 17.37 8.69
CA SER A 16 -3.51 17.17 8.59
C SER A 16 -4.25 18.38 9.15
N MET A 17 -5.29 18.83 8.45
CA MET A 17 -6.22 19.83 8.98
C MET A 17 -7.10 19.27 10.10
N PHE A 18 -7.25 17.94 10.16
CA PHE A 18 -8.06 17.22 11.14
C PHE A 18 -7.22 16.14 11.83
N GLY A 19 -6.96 16.30 13.13
CA GLY A 19 -6.09 15.43 13.92
C GLY A 19 -4.61 15.83 13.87
N ASP A 20 -3.79 15.21 14.72
CA ASP A 20 -2.38 15.59 14.93
C ASP A 20 -1.38 14.87 14.00
N SER A 21 -1.83 14.36 12.85
CA SER A 21 -0.95 13.63 11.94
C SER A 21 -0.13 14.56 11.05
N LYS A 22 1.17 14.25 10.95
CA LYS A 22 2.17 14.98 10.17
C LYS A 22 2.91 13.98 9.32
N ASN A 23 2.98 14.20 8.01
CA ASN A 23 3.57 13.24 7.09
C ASN A 23 4.38 13.94 6.00
N PHE A 24 5.37 13.27 5.48
CA PHE A 24 5.88 13.52 4.14
C PHE A 24 5.09 12.67 3.15
N HIS A 25 4.61 13.28 2.08
CA HIS A 25 3.73 12.66 1.09
C HIS A 25 4.23 12.89 -0.33
N GLY A 26 4.19 11.86 -1.16
CA GLY A 26 4.38 11.97 -2.60
C GLY A 26 3.98 10.68 -3.30
N THR A 27 3.91 10.72 -4.63
CA THR A 27 3.53 9.57 -5.44
C THR A 27 4.77 8.96 -6.08
N TYR A 28 4.91 7.64 -5.98
CA TYR A 28 5.97 6.90 -6.67
C TYR A 28 5.41 6.05 -7.80
N THR A 29 6.09 6.06 -8.94
CA THR A 29 5.71 5.26 -10.11
C THR A 29 6.67 4.08 -10.27
N PHE A 30 6.12 2.87 -10.22
CA PHE A 30 6.80 1.64 -10.60
C PHE A 30 6.73 1.46 -12.13
N ASP A 31 7.64 2.11 -12.86
CA ASP A 31 7.64 2.14 -14.33
C ASP A 31 7.53 0.74 -14.97
N LYS A 32 8.27 -0.22 -14.43
CA LYS A 32 8.29 -1.61 -14.94
C LYS A 32 6.95 -2.33 -14.77
N GLN A 33 6.14 -1.92 -13.79
CA GLN A 33 4.85 -2.53 -13.48
C GLN A 33 3.68 -1.63 -13.89
N LYS A 34 3.94 -0.45 -14.48
CA LYS A 34 2.93 0.56 -14.84
C LYS A 34 1.94 0.85 -13.71
N SER A 35 2.46 0.89 -12.48
CA SER A 35 1.68 1.11 -11.28
C SER A 35 2.21 2.34 -10.56
N PHE A 36 1.35 3.12 -9.94
CA PHE A 36 1.72 4.20 -9.05
C PHE A 36 1.16 3.94 -7.66
N THR A 37 1.79 4.52 -6.65
CA THR A 37 1.37 4.40 -5.26
C THR A 37 1.68 5.67 -4.50
N ASP A 38 0.81 6.06 -3.58
CA ASP A 38 1.09 7.17 -2.69
C ASP A 38 1.91 6.69 -1.50
N ILE A 39 2.99 7.41 -1.21
CA ILE A 39 3.89 7.15 -0.10
C ILE A 39 3.62 8.17 0.99
N PHE A 40 3.42 7.69 2.20
CA PHE A 40 3.29 8.49 3.41
C PHE A 40 4.36 8.06 4.41
N LEU A 41 5.26 8.96 4.74
CA LEU A 41 6.24 8.78 5.82
C LEU A 41 5.81 9.66 6.99
N GLU A 42 5.51 9.05 8.13
CA GLU A 42 5.14 9.81 9.32
C GLU A 42 6.31 10.70 9.74
N ALA A 43 6.03 11.98 9.92
CA ALA A 43 7.02 12.99 10.25
C ALA A 43 7.07 13.20 11.76
N LYS A 44 8.27 13.09 12.34
CA LYS A 44 8.55 13.50 13.71
C LYS A 44 9.53 14.65 13.67
N ASN A 45 9.21 15.75 14.34
CA ASN A 45 10.01 16.97 14.28
C ASN A 45 10.28 17.50 12.87
N LYS A 46 9.37 17.23 11.91
CA LYS A 46 9.54 17.55 10.48
C LYS A 46 10.74 16.86 9.83
N GLU A 47 11.10 15.68 10.32
CA GLU A 47 12.19 14.88 9.78
C GLU A 47 11.69 13.48 9.39
N ILE A 48 12.36 12.90 8.38
CA ILE A 48 12.24 11.50 7.99
C ILE A 48 13.45 10.77 8.59
N SER A 49 13.22 9.65 9.29
CA SER A 49 14.32 8.88 9.86
C SER A 49 15.02 8.02 8.80
N ASN A 50 16.31 7.73 8.99
CA ASN A 50 17.05 6.81 8.12
C ASN A 50 16.40 5.42 8.07
N GLU A 51 15.79 4.95 9.17
CA GLU A 51 15.06 3.68 9.19
C GLU A 51 13.89 3.69 8.19
N GLN A 52 13.12 4.78 8.14
CA GLN A 52 12.02 4.92 7.17
C GLN A 52 12.52 4.91 5.73
N LEU A 53 13.67 5.55 5.46
CA LEU A 53 14.30 5.56 4.14
C LEU A 53 14.75 4.17 3.70
N GLU A 54 15.41 3.43 4.57
CA GLU A 54 15.86 2.06 4.29
C GLU A 54 14.67 1.12 4.08
N LEU A 55 13.59 1.26 4.86
CA LEU A 55 12.35 0.50 4.66
C LEU A 55 11.71 0.79 3.30
N LEU A 56 11.61 2.07 2.92
CA LEU A 56 11.06 2.47 1.63
C LEU A 56 11.89 1.92 0.47
N LYS A 57 13.22 2.10 0.56
CA LYS A 57 14.17 1.59 -0.43
C LYS A 57 14.03 0.08 -0.59
N SER A 58 14.05 -0.65 0.52
CA SER A 58 13.90 -2.10 0.53
C SER A 58 12.57 -2.54 -0.09
N TYR A 59 11.48 -1.82 0.18
CA TYR A 59 10.18 -2.11 -0.44
C TYR A 59 10.23 -1.93 -1.96
N ILE A 60 10.77 -0.81 -2.44
CA ILE A 60 10.86 -0.48 -3.87
C ILE A 60 11.71 -1.51 -4.62
N GLU A 61 12.90 -1.83 -4.08
CA GLU A 61 13.81 -2.80 -4.68
C GLU A 61 13.20 -4.21 -4.75
N ASN A 62 12.34 -4.56 -3.78
CA ASN A 62 11.71 -5.87 -3.68
C ASN A 62 10.25 -5.89 -4.15
N PHE A 63 9.79 -4.85 -4.88
CA PHE A 63 8.37 -4.69 -5.23
C PHE A 63 7.79 -5.91 -5.95
N VAL A 64 8.53 -6.55 -6.86
CA VAL A 64 8.07 -7.74 -7.59
C VAL A 64 7.74 -8.89 -6.63
N THR A 65 8.62 -9.15 -5.67
CA THR A 65 8.39 -10.19 -4.64
C THR A 65 7.21 -9.81 -3.75
N LYS A 66 7.13 -8.54 -3.32
CA LYS A 66 6.04 -8.03 -2.49
C LYS A 66 4.69 -8.08 -3.21
N HIS A 67 4.67 -7.82 -4.52
CA HIS A 67 3.49 -7.94 -5.36
C HIS A 67 2.91 -9.36 -5.35
N GLU A 68 3.76 -10.39 -5.47
CA GLU A 68 3.31 -11.79 -5.38
C GLU A 68 2.85 -12.19 -3.98
N GLU A 69 3.52 -11.71 -2.93
CA GLU A 69 3.05 -11.89 -1.54
C GLU A 69 1.63 -11.31 -1.36
N ILE A 70 1.39 -10.10 -1.87
CA ILE A 70 0.10 -9.42 -1.79
C ILE A 70 -0.96 -10.15 -2.61
N LYS A 71 -0.64 -10.63 -3.83
CA LYS A 71 -1.55 -11.50 -4.59
C LYS A 71 -1.95 -12.75 -3.83
N ASN A 72 -1.03 -13.33 -3.07
CA ASN A 72 -1.35 -14.49 -2.22
C ASN A 72 -2.25 -14.12 -1.04
N VAL A 73 -2.12 -12.92 -0.46
CA VAL A 73 -3.09 -12.39 0.52
C VAL A 73 -4.48 -12.32 -0.08
N PHE A 74 -4.63 -11.75 -1.29
CA PHE A 74 -5.92 -11.73 -1.99
C PHE A 74 -6.46 -13.16 -2.16
N LYS A 75 -5.73 -14.05 -2.83
CA LYS A 75 -6.17 -15.43 -3.09
C LYS A 75 -6.70 -16.17 -1.85
N ARG A 76 -6.03 -16.02 -0.71
CA ARG A 76 -6.39 -16.72 0.54
C ARG A 76 -7.62 -16.12 1.24
N ASN A 77 -7.92 -14.85 1.00
CA ASN A 77 -8.98 -14.11 1.70
C ASN A 77 -10.19 -13.79 0.79
N LEU A 78 -10.11 -14.16 -0.49
CA LEU A 78 -11.24 -14.13 -1.40
C LEU A 78 -12.14 -15.36 -1.18
N SER A 79 -13.44 -15.16 -1.32
CA SER A 79 -14.41 -16.26 -1.31
C SER A 79 -14.20 -17.18 -2.52
N GLY A 80 -14.74 -18.41 -2.47
CA GLY A 80 -14.64 -19.34 -3.59
C GLY A 80 -15.21 -18.82 -4.91
N MET A 81 -16.19 -17.92 -4.86
CA MET A 81 -16.74 -17.24 -6.03
C MET A 81 -15.80 -16.14 -6.54
N GLU A 82 -15.24 -15.34 -5.64
CA GLU A 82 -14.25 -14.30 -5.97
C GLU A 82 -12.97 -14.91 -6.58
N ASN A 83 -12.50 -16.05 -6.07
CA ASN A 83 -11.31 -16.72 -6.58
C ASN A 83 -11.46 -17.25 -8.01
N LYS A 84 -12.69 -17.48 -8.48
CA LYS A 84 -12.94 -17.86 -9.89
C LYS A 84 -12.83 -16.66 -10.84
N MET A 85 -12.73 -15.44 -10.30
CA MET A 85 -12.67 -14.20 -11.07
C MET A 85 -11.21 -13.78 -11.20
N ASN A 86 -10.57 -14.23 -12.29
CA ASN A 86 -9.16 -13.90 -12.59
C ASN A 86 -8.89 -12.39 -12.61
N GLU A 87 -9.91 -11.59 -12.92
CA GLU A 87 -9.87 -10.12 -12.96
C GLU A 87 -9.44 -9.49 -11.62
N ILE A 88 -9.82 -10.09 -10.48
CA ILE A 88 -9.48 -9.54 -9.16
C ILE A 88 -7.96 -9.55 -8.93
N LEU A 89 -7.28 -10.60 -9.40
CA LEU A 89 -5.84 -10.78 -9.21
C LEU A 89 -5.01 -10.05 -10.26
N SER A 90 -5.58 -9.73 -11.42
CA SER A 90 -4.91 -8.98 -12.47
C SER A 90 -4.95 -7.46 -12.25
N ASN A 91 -5.91 -6.97 -11.46
CA ASN A 91 -6.20 -5.54 -11.30
C ASN A 91 -5.92 -5.03 -9.89
N ILE A 92 -4.91 -5.57 -9.20
CA ILE A 92 -4.53 -5.07 -7.88
C ILE A 92 -3.90 -3.68 -8.03
N LEU A 93 -4.49 -2.71 -7.35
CA LEU A 93 -4.04 -1.33 -7.26
C LEU A 93 -3.32 -1.12 -5.92
N TYR A 94 -2.15 -0.49 -5.96
CA TYR A 94 -1.34 -0.17 -4.79
C TYR A 94 -1.64 1.26 -4.37
N GLU A 95 -2.60 1.43 -3.47
CA GLU A 95 -3.11 2.76 -3.13
C GLU A 95 -2.10 3.51 -2.28
N VAL A 96 -1.67 2.91 -1.18
CA VAL A 96 -0.85 3.60 -0.17
C VAL A 96 0.25 2.70 0.39
N ILE A 97 1.44 3.27 0.57
CA ILE A 97 2.49 2.76 1.44
C ILE A 97 2.65 3.74 2.59
N TYR A 98 2.40 3.30 3.82
CA TYR A 98 2.59 4.10 5.03
C TYR A 98 3.72 3.54 5.87
N ILE A 99 4.73 4.38 6.17
CA ILE A 99 5.86 4.03 7.03
C ILE A 99 5.86 4.94 8.27
N PRO A 100 5.47 4.42 9.45
CA PRO A 100 5.42 5.20 10.68
C PRO A 100 6.81 5.59 11.18
N ASN A 101 6.86 6.59 12.04
CA ASN A 101 8.08 7.00 12.74
C ASN A 101 8.20 6.22 14.05
N HIS A 102 8.81 5.04 13.96
CA HIS A 102 8.91 4.04 15.02
C HIS A 102 7.55 3.53 15.51
N ASN A 103 7.18 2.33 15.05
CA ASN A 103 5.98 1.62 15.52
C ASN A 103 6.36 0.19 15.95
N ASN A 104 5.88 -0.23 17.11
CA ASN A 104 6.22 -1.53 17.69
C ASN A 104 5.40 -2.70 17.12
N ARG A 105 4.31 -2.42 16.39
CA ARG A 105 3.42 -3.43 15.81
C ARG A 105 3.85 -3.83 14.40
N TYR A 106 4.26 -2.87 13.58
CA TYR A 106 4.65 -3.05 12.18
C TYR A 106 5.70 -2.03 11.76
N ASN A 107 6.53 -2.36 10.78
CA ASN A 107 7.48 -1.43 10.17
C ASN A 107 6.85 -0.56 9.09
N PHE A 108 5.89 -1.10 8.33
CA PHE A 108 5.12 -0.35 7.35
C PHE A 108 3.80 -1.05 7.02
N VAL A 109 2.92 -0.33 6.33
CA VAL A 109 1.61 -0.79 5.89
C VAL A 109 1.48 -0.56 4.40
N VAL A 110 0.90 -1.54 3.69
CA VAL A 110 0.45 -1.39 2.31
C VAL A 110 -1.06 -1.48 2.29
N ILE A 111 -1.70 -0.52 1.65
CA ILE A 111 -3.12 -0.58 1.27
C ILE A 111 -3.17 -0.95 -0.21
N ALA A 112 -3.81 -2.08 -0.49
CA ALA A 112 -4.00 -2.55 -1.85
C ALA A 112 -5.47 -2.88 -2.07
N SER A 113 -6.01 -2.46 -3.21
CA SER A 113 -7.41 -2.70 -3.57
C SER A 113 -7.52 -3.45 -4.88
N SER A 114 -8.67 -4.08 -5.07
CA SER A 114 -9.07 -4.61 -6.35
C SER A 114 -10.57 -4.43 -6.50
N PHE A 115 -10.99 -4.04 -7.69
CA PHE A 115 -12.39 -3.87 -8.02
C PHE A 115 -12.82 -4.99 -8.95
N HIS A 116 -14.08 -5.39 -8.81
CA HIS A 116 -14.71 -6.29 -9.76
C HIS A 116 -16.19 -5.92 -9.95
N LYS A 117 -16.67 -6.11 -11.18
CA LYS A 117 -18.06 -5.85 -11.58
C LYS A 117 -18.70 -7.14 -12.11
N PHE A 118 -19.73 -7.63 -11.41
CA PHE A 118 -20.57 -8.73 -11.89
C PHE A 118 -21.99 -8.22 -12.17
N LEU A 119 -22.41 -8.23 -13.44
CA LEU A 119 -23.70 -7.65 -13.87
C LEU A 119 -23.85 -6.20 -13.36
N PHE A 120 -24.75 -6.00 -12.39
CA PHE A 120 -25.05 -4.69 -11.77
C PHE A 120 -24.31 -4.48 -10.45
N PHE A 121 -23.69 -5.52 -9.88
CA PHE A 121 -22.96 -5.43 -8.62
C PHE A 121 -21.52 -5.00 -8.87
N LYS A 122 -21.13 -3.90 -8.23
CA LYS A 122 -19.72 -3.50 -8.11
C LYS A 122 -19.26 -3.82 -6.70
N LYS A 123 -18.12 -4.50 -6.59
CA LYS A 123 -17.49 -4.79 -5.31
C LYS A 123 -16.08 -4.25 -5.32
N ASN A 124 -15.75 -3.44 -4.32
CA ASN A 124 -14.38 -3.06 -4.03
C ASN A 124 -13.88 -3.87 -2.83
N ILE A 125 -12.73 -4.51 -3.00
CA ILE A 125 -12.07 -5.30 -1.98
C ILE A 125 -10.75 -4.62 -1.67
N THR A 126 -10.63 -4.06 -0.47
CA THR A 126 -9.42 -3.42 -0.01
C THR A 126 -8.78 -4.25 1.09
N PHE A 127 -7.47 -4.44 1.01
CA PHE A 127 -6.67 -5.04 2.06
C PHE A 127 -5.73 -4.00 2.66
N ARG A 128 -5.73 -3.93 3.98
CA ARG A 128 -4.64 -3.33 4.75
C ARG A 128 -3.68 -4.45 5.16
N ILE A 129 -2.43 -4.37 4.70
CA ILE A 129 -1.41 -5.41 4.87
C ILE A 129 -0.29 -4.80 5.71
N GLU A 130 -0.04 -5.37 6.88
CA GLU A 130 1.02 -4.93 7.78
C GLU A 130 2.28 -5.78 7.57
N TYR A 131 3.43 -5.12 7.53
CA TYR A 131 4.72 -5.76 7.43
C TYR A 131 5.53 -5.55 8.71
N ARG A 132 6.19 -6.60 9.19
CA ARG A 132 7.15 -6.55 10.27
C ARG A 132 8.37 -7.38 9.91
N ASN A 133 9.56 -6.82 10.07
CA ASN A 133 10.85 -7.41 9.72
C ASN A 133 10.86 -8.00 8.30
N GLY A 134 10.29 -7.25 7.34
CA GLY A 134 10.24 -7.65 5.93
C GLY A 134 9.22 -8.74 5.57
N VAL A 135 8.45 -9.26 6.53
CA VAL A 135 7.40 -10.27 6.27
C VAL A 135 6.01 -9.72 6.61
N ILE A 136 4.96 -10.27 5.99
CA ILE A 136 3.57 -9.92 6.32
C ILE A 136 3.27 -10.42 7.73
N SER A 137 2.96 -9.50 8.65
CA SER A 137 2.59 -9.83 10.02
C SER A 137 1.07 -9.96 10.19
N SER A 138 0.30 -9.16 9.46
CA SER A 138 -1.16 -9.22 9.49
C SER A 138 -1.77 -8.70 8.19
N SER A 139 -3.02 -9.07 7.93
CA SER A 139 -3.81 -8.48 6.85
C SER A 139 -5.26 -8.37 7.28
N LYS A 140 -5.93 -7.29 6.87
CA LYS A 140 -7.36 -7.06 7.14
C LYS A 140 -8.07 -6.72 5.85
N LYS A 141 -9.07 -7.54 5.49
CA LYS A 141 -10.00 -7.28 4.39
C LYS A 141 -11.05 -6.27 4.84
N THR A 142 -11.32 -5.28 3.99
CA THR A 142 -12.47 -4.39 4.10
C THR A 142 -13.25 -4.51 2.79
N ASN A 143 -14.55 -4.79 2.90
CA ASN A 143 -15.45 -4.80 1.76
C ASN A 143 -16.21 -3.48 1.76
N ASN A 144 -15.92 -2.60 0.81
CA ASN A 144 -16.76 -1.45 0.54
C ASN A 144 -17.58 -1.78 -0.71
N GLY A 145 -18.88 -2.04 -0.52
CA GLY A 145 -19.77 -2.37 -1.63
C GLY A 145 -21.01 -3.14 -1.21
N LEU A 146 -22.02 -2.41 -0.73
CA LEU A 146 -23.44 -2.67 -0.99
C LEU A 146 -24.07 -1.31 -1.31
N GLU A 147 -23.71 -0.74 -2.46
CA GLU A 147 -24.56 0.27 -3.08
C GLU A 147 -25.21 -0.39 -4.31
N GLU A 148 -26.50 -0.67 -4.17
CA GLU A 148 -27.39 -0.98 -5.30
C GLU A 148 -27.52 0.28 -6.15
N ASN A 149 -27.31 0.17 -7.47
CA ASN A 149 -27.76 1.21 -8.42
C ASN A 149 -29.22 0.96 -8.77
#